data_AF-A0A0F5FKU1-F1
#
_entry.id   AF-A0A0F5FKU1-F1
#
_cell.length_a   1.000
_cell.length_b   1.000
_cell.length_c   1.000
_cell.angle_alpha   90.00
_cell.angle_beta   90.00
_cell.angle_gamma   90.00
#
_symmetry.space_group_name_H-M   'P 1'
#
loop_
_entity.id
_entity.type
_entity.pdbx_description
1 polymer ?
#
loop_
_entity_poly.entity_id
_entity_poly.type
_entity_poly.pdbx_seq_one_letter_code
_entity_poly.pdbx_strand_id
1 'polypeptide(L)'
;MADAKFARCHAVTANWEGGWSNHAADPGGKTMYGITEAVYHSWLKSKGQGAKPVRNISRAEAEEIYFERYWKAVGGPTLAVGVDLAAYDAGVNSGVSRGRKWLLAGLDPKNNHAQTVKNICRQRLGFVQSLNTWKVFGKGWGNRIADIQAKGVAWALAAHNDPHVVKQQLEDEADKSKATAKTQTGVAGTAGAGGAGAVGADQVDPSLFANGWIVVGLVVLAVVVMFILASRSRINQQQAEAYAREAAAI
;
A
#
# COMPACT_ATOMS: atom_id res chain seq x y z
N MET A 1 -9.60 27.86 -0.70
CA MET A 1 -8.72 27.33 0.37
C MET A 1 -8.87 25.84 0.40
N ALA A 2 -7.79 25.08 0.60
CA ALA A 2 -7.90 23.64 0.68
C ALA A 2 -8.64 23.24 1.98
N ASP A 3 -9.55 22.27 1.88
CA ASP A 3 -10.35 21.76 3.00
C ASP A 3 -9.43 21.18 4.10
N ALA A 4 -9.79 21.33 5.38
CA ALA A 4 -9.09 20.72 6.51
C ALA A 4 -8.91 19.20 6.34
N LYS A 5 -9.87 18.54 5.68
CA LYS A 5 -9.76 17.12 5.30
C LYS A 5 -8.60 16.86 4.32
N PHE A 6 -8.40 17.75 3.35
CA PHE A 6 -7.26 17.63 2.45
C PHE A 6 -5.95 17.83 3.21
N ALA A 7 -5.85 18.87 4.04
CA ALA A 7 -4.63 19.19 4.75
C ALA A 7 -4.14 18.01 5.62
N ARG A 8 -5.05 17.37 6.38
CA ARG A 8 -4.70 16.17 7.18
C ARG A 8 -4.23 15.01 6.31
N CYS A 9 -4.93 14.72 5.20
CA CYS A 9 -4.60 13.59 4.34
C CYS A 9 -3.28 13.83 3.59
N HIS A 10 -3.10 15.04 3.09
CA HIS A 10 -1.89 15.44 2.37
C HIS A 10 -0.68 15.43 3.28
N ALA A 11 -0.78 15.82 4.55
CA ALA A 11 0.32 15.71 5.51
C ALA A 11 0.83 14.27 5.66
N VAL A 12 -0.08 13.28 5.70
CA VAL A 12 0.30 11.86 5.77
C VAL A 12 0.91 11.37 4.46
N THR A 13 0.27 11.68 3.32
CA THR A 13 0.77 11.28 2.00
C THR A 13 2.11 11.92 1.69
N ALA A 14 2.32 13.18 2.04
CA ALA A 14 3.56 13.92 1.78
C ALA A 14 4.77 13.33 2.52
N ASN A 15 4.58 12.64 3.65
CA ASN A 15 5.68 11.92 4.31
C ASN A 15 6.27 10.79 3.45
N TRP A 16 5.51 10.31 2.47
CA TRP A 16 5.93 9.32 1.48
C TRP A 16 6.41 9.92 0.16
N GLU A 17 6.11 11.19 -0.07
CA GLU A 17 6.56 11.92 -1.24
C GLU A 17 7.95 12.52 -0.91
N GLY A 18 8.96 12.11 -1.67
CA GLY A 18 10.33 12.57 -1.45
C GLY A 18 10.52 14.06 -1.77
N GLY A 19 11.69 14.59 -1.41
CA GLY A 19 12.17 15.89 -1.88
C GLY A 19 12.57 15.88 -3.36
N TRP A 20 13.37 16.86 -3.77
CA TRP A 20 13.90 16.95 -5.14
C TRP A 20 14.59 15.65 -5.59
N SER A 21 14.19 15.13 -6.76
CA SER A 21 14.87 14.02 -7.44
C SER A 21 15.17 14.41 -8.88
N ASN A 22 16.44 14.22 -9.28
CA ASN A 22 16.91 14.43 -10.65
C ASN A 22 17.86 13.28 -11.01
N HIS A 23 17.30 12.13 -11.40
CA HIS A 23 18.08 10.97 -11.84
C HIS A 23 18.13 10.90 -13.37
N ALA A 24 19.35 10.81 -13.93
CA ALA A 24 19.59 10.76 -15.37
C ALA A 24 19.00 9.52 -16.09
N ALA A 25 18.57 8.50 -15.34
CA ALA A 25 17.96 7.28 -15.85
C ALA A 25 16.43 7.21 -15.61
N ASP A 26 15.82 8.27 -15.08
CA ASP A 26 14.39 8.30 -14.78
C ASP A 26 13.59 8.89 -15.96
N PRO A 27 12.72 8.12 -16.64
CA PRO A 27 11.87 8.63 -17.70
C PRO A 27 10.87 9.70 -17.22
N GLY A 28 10.68 9.87 -15.90
CA GLY A 28 9.81 10.87 -15.29
C GLY A 28 10.33 12.32 -15.33
N GLY A 29 11.61 12.53 -15.66
CA GLY A 29 12.22 13.86 -15.74
C GLY A 29 12.37 14.57 -14.39
N LYS A 30 12.63 15.89 -14.43
CA LYS A 30 12.77 16.73 -13.23
C LYS A 30 11.48 16.69 -12.41
N THR A 31 11.59 16.40 -11.11
CA THR A 31 10.43 16.28 -10.20
C THR A 31 10.70 17.05 -8.90
N MET A 32 9.72 17.83 -8.44
CA MET A 32 9.77 18.55 -7.15
C MET A 32 8.46 18.30 -6.40
N TYR A 33 8.53 17.92 -5.12
CA TYR A 33 7.37 17.52 -4.31
C TYR A 33 6.49 16.45 -4.97
N GLY A 34 7.09 15.49 -5.69
CA GLY A 34 6.34 14.47 -6.44
C GLY A 34 5.63 14.97 -7.71
N ILE A 35 5.73 16.27 -8.06
CA ILE A 35 5.16 16.85 -9.27
C ILE A 35 6.19 16.86 -10.39
N THR A 36 5.84 16.26 -11.54
CA THR A 36 6.69 16.27 -12.74
C THR A 36 6.56 17.60 -13.49
N GLU A 37 7.58 17.93 -14.27
CA GLU A 37 7.58 19.15 -15.11
C GLU A 37 6.39 19.21 -16.08
N ALA A 38 5.99 18.06 -16.65
CA ALA A 38 4.82 17.97 -17.50
C ALA A 38 3.51 18.32 -16.75
N VAL A 39 3.34 17.84 -15.52
CA VAL A 39 2.16 18.16 -14.69
C VAL A 39 2.16 19.64 -14.31
N TYR A 40 3.31 20.19 -13.90
CA TYR A 40 3.41 21.60 -13.53
C TYR A 40 3.12 22.53 -14.71
N HIS A 41 3.71 22.28 -15.88
CA HIS A 41 3.43 23.05 -17.09
C HIS A 41 1.95 22.96 -17.52
N SER A 42 1.35 21.77 -17.45
CA SER A 42 -0.08 21.60 -17.71
C SER A 42 -0.94 22.42 -16.75
N TRP A 43 -0.56 22.50 -15.48
CA TRP A 43 -1.27 23.28 -14.48
C TRP A 43 -1.09 24.79 -14.68
N LEU A 44 0.13 25.27 -14.93
CA LEU A 44 0.41 26.67 -15.25
C LEU A 44 -0.39 27.13 -16.47
N LYS A 45 -0.43 26.31 -17.54
CA LYS A 45 -1.26 26.58 -18.72
C LYS A 45 -2.74 26.70 -18.37
N SER A 46 -3.27 25.84 -17.50
CA SER A 46 -4.67 25.93 -17.03
C SER A 46 -4.96 27.18 -16.21
N LYS A 47 -3.94 27.83 -15.67
CA LYS A 47 -4.01 29.10 -14.93
C LYS A 47 -3.68 30.32 -15.81
N GLY A 48 -3.45 30.13 -17.11
CA GLY A 48 -3.02 31.20 -18.03
C GLY A 48 -1.60 31.72 -17.75
N GLN A 49 -0.78 30.96 -17.01
CA GLN A 49 0.59 31.35 -16.67
C GLN A 49 1.61 30.75 -17.65
N GLY A 50 2.70 31.47 -17.86
CA GLY A 50 3.84 30.99 -18.65
C GLY A 50 4.55 29.81 -17.98
N ALA A 51 5.13 28.92 -18.78
CA ALA A 51 5.89 27.78 -18.29
C ALA A 51 7.10 28.22 -17.44
N LYS A 52 7.34 27.51 -16.34
CA LYS A 52 8.47 27.71 -15.44
C LYS A 52 9.04 26.34 -15.05
N PRO A 53 10.35 26.23 -14.83
CA PRO A 53 10.94 24.98 -14.39
C PRO A 53 10.27 24.45 -13.12
N VAL A 54 9.97 23.16 -13.06
CA VAL A 54 9.32 22.56 -11.88
C VAL A 54 10.14 22.66 -10.60
N ARG A 55 11.45 22.89 -10.72
CA ARG A 55 12.33 23.19 -9.57
C ARG A 55 11.91 24.47 -8.82
N ASN A 56 11.21 25.38 -9.51
CA ASN A 56 10.76 26.65 -8.96
C ASN A 56 9.31 26.59 -8.45
N ILE A 57 8.67 25.41 -8.47
CA ILE A 57 7.33 25.26 -7.91
C ILE A 57 7.39 25.54 -6.40
N SER A 58 6.49 26.40 -5.93
CA SER A 58 6.30 26.62 -4.50
C SER A 58 5.52 25.46 -3.88
N ARG A 59 5.68 25.27 -2.57
CA ARG A 59 4.88 24.28 -1.83
C ARG A 59 3.37 24.55 -1.98
N ALA A 60 2.95 25.81 -1.97
CA ALA A 60 1.56 26.19 -2.13
C ALA A 60 1.00 25.81 -3.52
N GLU A 61 1.77 26.02 -4.60
CA GLU A 61 1.37 25.57 -5.94
C GLU A 61 1.29 24.05 -6.02
N ALA A 62 2.25 23.32 -5.42
CA ALA A 62 2.22 21.86 -5.38
C ALA A 62 0.97 21.36 -4.62
N GLU A 63 0.67 21.94 -3.47
CA GLU A 63 -0.54 21.63 -2.68
C GLU A 63 -1.82 21.94 -3.46
N GLU A 64 -1.87 23.05 -4.22
CA GLU A 64 -3.01 23.35 -5.09
C GLU A 64 -3.14 22.31 -6.21
N ILE A 65 -2.04 21.86 -6.82
CA ILE A 65 -2.06 20.77 -7.80
C ILE A 65 -2.60 19.49 -7.18
N TYR A 66 -2.14 19.12 -5.97
CA TYR A 66 -2.61 17.95 -5.25
C TYR A 66 -4.10 18.04 -4.91
N PHE A 67 -4.56 19.21 -4.44
CA PHE A 67 -5.95 19.46 -4.12
C PHE A 67 -6.83 19.33 -5.38
N GLU A 68 -6.43 19.99 -6.46
CA GLU A 68 -7.21 20.08 -7.69
C GLU A 68 -7.22 18.77 -8.49
N ARG A 69 -6.05 18.18 -8.72
CA ARG A 69 -5.88 17.06 -9.65
C ARG A 69 -5.99 15.69 -9.01
N TYR A 70 -5.82 15.58 -7.70
CA TYR A 70 -5.83 14.30 -7.01
C TYR A 70 -6.98 14.24 -6.00
N TRP A 71 -7.00 15.13 -5.01
CA TRP A 71 -7.97 15.11 -3.92
C TRP A 71 -9.42 15.23 -4.42
N LYS A 72 -9.73 16.31 -5.16
CA LYS A 72 -11.08 16.47 -5.73
C LYS A 72 -11.39 15.38 -6.73
N ALA A 73 -10.40 14.97 -7.53
CA ALA A 73 -10.60 14.00 -8.60
C ALA A 73 -10.94 12.59 -8.05
N VAL A 74 -10.41 12.18 -6.90
CA VAL A 74 -10.83 10.94 -6.22
C VAL A 74 -12.15 11.07 -5.44
N GLY A 75 -12.72 12.28 -5.38
CA GLY A 75 -13.92 12.57 -4.59
C GLY A 75 -13.64 12.86 -3.12
N GLY A 76 -12.39 13.14 -2.74
CA GLY A 76 -11.95 13.35 -1.35
C GLY A 76 -12.87 14.19 -0.45
N PRO A 77 -13.43 15.32 -0.93
CA PRO A 77 -14.36 16.13 -0.13
C PRO A 77 -15.57 15.35 0.41
N THR A 78 -16.09 14.37 -0.35
CA THR A 78 -17.31 13.61 0.02
C THR A 78 -17.03 12.31 0.77
N LEU A 79 -15.77 11.87 0.86
CA LEU A 79 -15.43 10.57 1.47
C LEU A 79 -15.41 10.65 3.00
N ALA A 80 -15.77 9.54 3.65
CA ALA A 80 -15.67 9.42 5.10
C ALA A 80 -14.22 9.52 5.57
N VAL A 81 -14.03 9.94 6.83
CA VAL A 81 -12.71 10.02 7.46
C VAL A 81 -12.02 8.65 7.48
N GLY A 82 -10.74 8.63 7.12
CA GLY A 82 -9.96 7.40 6.95
C GLY A 82 -10.07 6.82 5.54
N VAL A 83 -11.30 6.71 5.00
CA VAL A 83 -11.53 6.32 3.60
C VAL A 83 -10.95 7.35 2.64
N ASP A 84 -11.09 8.62 3.00
CA ASP A 84 -10.53 9.76 2.26
C ASP A 84 -9.01 9.68 2.10
N LEU A 85 -8.27 9.36 3.17
CA LEU A 85 -6.83 9.14 3.14
C LEU A 85 -6.46 7.98 2.21
N ALA A 86 -7.11 6.82 2.38
CA ALA A 86 -6.79 5.62 1.61
C ALA A 86 -7.01 5.81 0.10
N ALA A 87 -8.13 6.43 -0.28
CA ALA A 87 -8.46 6.72 -1.67
C ALA A 87 -7.54 7.80 -2.27
N TYR A 88 -7.24 8.84 -1.50
CA TYR A 88 -6.35 9.92 -1.92
C TYR A 88 -4.91 9.45 -2.14
N ASP A 89 -4.31 8.76 -1.17
CA ASP A 89 -2.94 8.26 -1.30
C ASP A 89 -2.81 7.25 -2.45
N ALA A 90 -3.82 6.39 -2.63
CA ALA A 90 -3.89 5.50 -3.77
C ALA A 90 -3.94 6.27 -5.10
N GLY A 91 -4.72 7.35 -5.15
CA GLY A 91 -4.79 8.24 -6.31
C GLY A 91 -3.47 8.95 -6.62
N VAL A 92 -2.74 9.39 -5.59
CA VAL A 92 -1.42 10.01 -5.74
C VAL A 92 -0.39 9.00 -6.23
N ASN A 93 -0.29 7.84 -5.59
CA ASN A 93 0.75 6.87 -5.87
C ASN A 93 0.51 6.02 -7.13
N SER A 94 -0.75 5.73 -7.44
CA SER A 94 -1.14 4.80 -8.51
C SER A 94 -2.09 5.43 -9.53
N GLY A 95 -2.32 6.73 -9.47
CA GLY A 95 -3.20 7.47 -10.37
C GLY A 95 -4.67 7.44 -9.93
N VAL A 96 -5.33 8.59 -10.11
CA VAL A 96 -6.73 8.86 -9.67
C VAL A 96 -7.72 7.79 -10.15
N SER A 97 -7.61 7.35 -11.40
CA SER A 97 -8.52 6.34 -11.95
C SER A 97 -8.45 5.01 -11.18
N ARG A 98 -7.24 4.54 -10.84
CA ARG A 98 -7.07 3.33 -10.02
C ARG A 98 -7.55 3.56 -8.59
N GLY A 99 -7.20 4.70 -7.99
CA GLY A 99 -7.66 5.07 -6.65
C GLY A 99 -9.19 5.03 -6.54
N ARG A 100 -9.91 5.62 -7.50
CA ARG A 100 -11.39 5.55 -7.57
C ARG A 100 -11.90 4.13 -7.79
N LYS A 101 -11.27 3.35 -8.68
CA LYS A 101 -11.66 1.96 -8.93
C LYS A 101 -11.57 1.12 -7.65
N TRP A 102 -10.46 1.23 -6.92
CA TRP A 102 -10.26 0.51 -5.67
C TRP A 102 -11.18 0.99 -4.55
N LEU A 103 -11.47 2.30 -4.49
CA LEU A 103 -12.49 2.84 -3.59
C LEU A 103 -13.85 2.17 -3.84
N LEU A 104 -14.35 2.21 -5.07
CA LEU A 104 -15.68 1.69 -5.40
C LEU A 104 -15.78 0.18 -5.18
N ALA A 105 -14.77 -0.58 -5.60
CA ALA A 105 -14.73 -2.03 -5.37
C ALA A 105 -14.41 -2.41 -3.91
N GLY A 106 -13.96 -1.45 -3.10
CA GLY A 106 -13.57 -1.65 -1.71
C GLY A 106 -14.66 -1.29 -0.70
N LEU A 107 -15.78 -0.70 -1.13
CA LEU A 107 -16.88 -0.33 -0.25
C LEU A 107 -17.36 -1.53 0.55
N ASP A 108 -17.38 -1.40 1.87
CA ASP A 108 -17.95 -2.41 2.74
C ASP A 108 -19.48 -2.32 2.68
N PRO A 109 -20.21 -3.42 2.42
CA PRO A 109 -21.67 -3.40 2.27
C PRO A 109 -22.41 -3.06 3.58
N LYS A 110 -21.73 -3.15 4.73
CA LYS A 110 -22.27 -2.74 6.04
C LYS A 110 -21.89 -1.30 6.39
N ASN A 111 -21.35 -0.56 5.43
CA ASN A 111 -20.85 0.79 5.59
C ASN A 111 -19.75 0.92 6.68
N ASN A 112 -18.95 -0.13 6.89
CA ASN A 112 -17.82 -0.06 7.81
C ASN A 112 -16.63 0.66 7.15
N HIS A 113 -16.34 1.89 7.59
CA HIS A 113 -15.27 2.72 7.03
C HIS A 113 -13.88 2.12 7.23
N ALA A 114 -13.58 1.55 8.40
CA ALA A 114 -12.30 0.89 8.66
C ALA A 114 -12.10 -0.34 7.75
N GLN A 115 -13.16 -1.11 7.51
CA GLN A 115 -13.13 -2.22 6.57
C GLN A 115 -12.97 -1.76 5.12
N THR A 116 -13.63 -0.66 4.74
CA THR A 116 -13.47 -0.02 3.43
C THR A 116 -12.01 0.40 3.19
N VAL A 117 -11.36 1.02 4.18
CA VAL A 117 -9.92 1.35 4.12
C VAL A 117 -9.08 0.09 3.87
N LYS A 118 -9.28 -0.97 4.66
CA LYS A 118 -8.58 -2.25 4.48
C LYS A 118 -8.78 -2.84 3.08
N ASN A 119 -9.99 -2.74 2.52
CA ASN A 119 -10.29 -3.24 1.18
C ASN A 119 -9.60 -2.44 0.07
N ILE A 120 -9.53 -1.11 0.19
CA ILE A 120 -8.80 -0.23 -0.75
C ILE A 120 -7.32 -0.61 -0.75
N CYS A 121 -6.71 -0.66 0.44
CA CYS A 121 -5.29 -0.97 0.60
C CYS A 121 -4.96 -2.39 0.12
N ARG A 122 -5.83 -3.37 0.35
CA ARG A 122 -5.66 -4.74 -0.16
C ARG A 122 -5.64 -4.81 -1.68
N GLN A 123 -6.57 -4.13 -2.36
CA GLN A 123 -6.61 -4.10 -3.81
C GLN A 123 -5.37 -3.41 -4.40
N ARG A 124 -4.98 -2.28 -3.81
CA ARG A 124 -3.75 -1.58 -4.17
C ARG A 124 -2.52 -2.47 -4.00
N LEU A 125 -2.41 -3.15 -2.86
CA LEU A 125 -1.31 -4.06 -2.58
C LEU A 125 -1.22 -5.17 -3.61
N GLY A 126 -2.34 -5.81 -3.95
CA GLY A 126 -2.38 -6.84 -5.00
C GLY A 126 -1.89 -6.34 -6.36
N PHE A 127 -2.24 -5.11 -6.73
CA PHE A 127 -1.75 -4.47 -7.96
C PHE A 127 -0.24 -4.19 -7.91
N VAL A 128 0.27 -3.57 -6.84
CA VAL A 128 1.70 -3.24 -6.80
C VAL A 128 2.57 -4.51 -6.72
N GLN A 129 2.07 -5.59 -6.12
CA GLN A 129 2.72 -6.89 -6.10
C GLN A 129 2.80 -7.56 -7.48
N SER A 130 1.88 -7.24 -8.40
CA SER A 130 1.91 -7.79 -9.76
C SER A 130 2.89 -7.05 -10.68
N LEU A 131 3.51 -5.97 -10.24
CA LEU A 131 4.48 -5.22 -11.04
C LEU A 131 5.84 -5.93 -11.05
N ASN A 132 6.49 -5.99 -12.21
CA ASN A 132 7.84 -6.56 -12.36
C ASN A 132 8.88 -5.87 -11.44
N THR A 133 8.66 -4.59 -11.14
CA THR A 133 9.48 -3.74 -10.28
C THR A 133 9.28 -3.98 -8.78
N TRP A 134 8.28 -4.81 -8.38
CA TRP A 134 8.06 -5.21 -6.99
C TRP A 134 9.31 -5.83 -6.34
N LYS A 135 10.13 -6.55 -7.12
CA LYS A 135 11.37 -7.17 -6.62
C LYS A 135 12.36 -6.14 -6.04
N VAL A 136 12.34 -4.90 -6.56
CA VAL A 136 13.25 -3.84 -6.16
C VAL A 136 12.59 -2.92 -5.13
N PHE A 137 11.37 -2.46 -5.40
CA PHE A 137 10.72 -1.41 -4.60
C PHE A 137 9.63 -1.92 -3.65
N GLY A 138 9.30 -3.21 -3.71
CA GLY A 138 8.15 -3.79 -3.01
C GLY A 138 8.20 -3.61 -1.49
N LYS A 139 9.39 -3.61 -0.88
CA LYS A 139 9.52 -3.31 0.55
C LYS A 139 8.99 -1.91 0.88
N GLY A 140 9.40 -0.89 0.12
CA GLY A 140 8.97 0.49 0.32
C GLY A 140 7.48 0.68 0.03
N TRP A 141 6.97 0.11 -1.06
CA TRP A 141 5.54 0.17 -1.38
C TRP A 141 4.68 -0.56 -0.34
N GLY A 142 5.14 -1.71 0.15
CA GLY A 142 4.48 -2.44 1.23
C GLY A 142 4.39 -1.62 2.52
N ASN A 143 5.49 -0.98 2.93
CA ASN A 143 5.50 -0.08 4.09
C ASN A 143 4.53 1.08 3.92
N ARG A 144 4.53 1.76 2.76
CA ARG A 144 3.60 2.87 2.47
C ARG A 144 2.16 2.44 2.61
N ILE A 145 1.80 1.31 2.00
CA ILE A 145 0.42 0.83 2.01
C ILE A 145 0.02 0.39 3.43
N ALA A 146 0.92 -0.25 4.18
CA ALA A 146 0.68 -0.63 5.57
C ALA A 146 0.41 0.59 6.47
N ASP A 147 1.23 1.64 6.37
CA ASP A 147 1.06 2.85 7.17
C ASP A 147 -0.20 3.63 6.82
N ILE A 148 -0.52 3.74 5.52
CA ILE A 148 -1.79 4.35 5.08
C ILE A 148 -3.00 3.54 5.56
N GLN A 149 -2.92 2.20 5.50
CA GLN A 149 -3.99 1.34 6.02
C GLN A 149 -4.16 1.54 7.52
N ALA A 150 -3.08 1.48 8.30
CA ALA A 150 -3.14 1.61 9.75
C ALA A 150 -3.68 2.99 10.18
N LYS A 151 -3.12 4.07 9.61
CA LYS A 151 -3.58 5.44 9.89
C LYS A 151 -5.04 5.65 9.48
N GLY A 152 -5.42 5.17 8.29
CA GLY A 152 -6.79 5.29 7.79
C GLY A 152 -7.80 4.51 8.64
N VAL A 153 -7.43 3.31 9.12
CA VAL A 153 -8.24 2.54 10.07
C VAL A 153 -8.35 3.27 11.40
N ALA A 154 -7.24 3.74 11.97
CA ALA A 154 -7.24 4.51 13.22
C ALA A 154 -8.17 5.72 13.15
N TRP A 155 -8.12 6.49 12.06
CA TRP A 155 -9.01 7.63 11.82
C TRP A 155 -10.47 7.23 11.66
N ALA A 156 -10.76 6.15 10.92
CA ALA A 156 -12.11 5.66 10.75
C ALA A 156 -12.73 5.14 12.06
N LEU A 157 -11.93 4.51 12.92
CA LEU A 157 -12.35 4.03 14.23
C LEU A 157 -12.56 5.19 15.21
N ALA A 158 -11.62 6.13 15.29
CA ALA A 158 -11.71 7.29 16.17
C ALA A 158 -12.90 8.23 15.86
N ALA A 159 -13.47 8.13 14.66
CA ALA A 159 -14.68 8.88 14.29
C ALA A 159 -15.92 8.46 15.07
N HIS A 160 -15.93 7.24 15.64
CA HIS A 160 -17.12 6.63 16.23
C HIS A 160 -16.86 5.89 17.56
N ASN A 161 -15.63 5.90 18.06
CA ASN A 161 -15.25 5.15 19.26
C ASN A 161 -14.33 5.97 20.17
N ASP A 162 -14.36 5.68 21.47
CA ASP A 162 -13.44 6.25 22.44
C ASP A 162 -12.00 5.77 22.22
N PRO A 163 -10.98 6.56 22.60
CA PRO A 163 -9.56 6.23 22.39
C PRO A 163 -9.15 4.84 22.88
N HIS A 164 -9.70 4.37 24.01
CA HIS A 164 -9.40 3.02 24.53
C HIS A 164 -9.85 1.90 23.57
N VAL A 165 -11.06 2.02 23.01
CA VAL A 165 -11.60 1.06 22.04
C VAL A 165 -10.80 1.11 20.74
N VAL A 166 -10.44 2.31 20.28
CA VAL A 166 -9.60 2.48 19.09
C VAL A 166 -8.26 1.78 19.28
N LYS A 167 -7.59 2.02 20.42
CA LYS A 167 -6.31 1.40 20.75
C LYS A 167 -6.40 -0.12 20.76
N GLN A 168 -7.38 -0.67 21.47
CA GLN A 168 -7.58 -2.12 21.55
C GLN A 168 -7.79 -2.74 20.16
N GLN A 169 -8.63 -2.13 19.32
CA GLN A 169 -8.88 -2.66 17.96
C GLN A 169 -7.65 -2.57 17.05
N LEU A 170 -6.79 -1.55 17.23
CA LEU A 170 -5.52 -1.47 16.50
C LEU A 170 -4.52 -2.53 16.99
N GLU A 171 -4.47 -2.81 18.30
CA GLU A 171 -3.67 -3.91 18.87
C GLU A 171 -4.15 -5.27 18.35
N ASP A 172 -5.47 -5.50 18.30
CA ASP A 172 -6.07 -6.72 17.73
C ASP A 172 -5.69 -6.92 16.25
N GLU A 173 -5.74 -5.86 15.44
CA GLU A 173 -5.31 -5.91 14.04
C GLU A 173 -3.80 -6.17 13.93
N ALA A 174 -2.98 -5.58 14.81
CA ALA A 174 -1.54 -5.83 14.86
C ALA A 174 -1.25 -7.31 15.18
N ASP A 175 -1.90 -7.88 16.18
CA ASP A 175 -1.69 -9.26 16.62
C ASP A 175 -2.22 -10.28 15.60
N LYS A 176 -3.35 -9.99 14.97
CA LYS A 176 -3.85 -10.78 13.83
C LYS A 176 -2.85 -10.80 12.67
N SER A 177 -2.25 -9.66 12.34
CA SER A 177 -1.21 -9.57 11.32
C SER A 177 0.07 -10.32 11.73
N LYS A 178 0.52 -10.22 12.99
CA LYS A 178 1.67 -11.01 13.51
C LYS A 178 1.41 -12.51 13.44
N ALA A 179 0.24 -12.95 13.88
CA ALA A 179 -0.15 -14.36 13.84
C ALA A 179 -0.15 -14.89 12.40
N THR A 180 -0.70 -14.13 11.46
CA THR A 180 -0.70 -14.47 10.03
C THR A 180 0.72 -14.58 9.47
N ALA A 181 1.61 -13.64 9.81
CA ALA A 181 3.01 -13.69 9.40
C ALA A 181 3.75 -14.91 9.97
N LYS A 182 3.50 -15.24 11.25
CA LYS A 182 4.09 -16.41 11.92
C LYS A 182 3.67 -17.70 11.22
N THR A 183 2.38 -17.87 10.93
CA THR A 183 1.86 -19.02 10.20
C THR A 183 2.50 -19.15 8.82
N GLN A 184 2.58 -18.05 8.05
CA GLN A 184 3.20 -18.07 6.71
C GLN A 184 4.69 -18.42 6.76
N THR A 185 5.41 -17.97 7.78
CA THR A 185 6.83 -18.30 7.98
C THR A 185 7.01 -19.77 8.36
N GLY A 186 6.14 -20.29 9.24
CA GLY A 186 6.14 -21.71 9.62
C GLY A 186 5.89 -22.63 8.42
N VAL A 187 4.89 -22.31 7.60
CA VAL A 187 4.57 -23.08 6.38
C VAL A 187 5.69 -22.98 5.33
N ALA A 188 6.34 -21.82 5.19
CA ALA A 188 7.49 -21.67 4.31
C ALA A 188 8.67 -22.57 4.75
N GLY A 189 8.94 -22.65 6.06
CA GLY A 189 9.96 -23.54 6.62
C GLY A 189 9.70 -25.02 6.32
N THR A 190 8.44 -25.46 6.42
CA THR A 190 8.04 -26.85 6.09
C THR A 190 8.07 -27.15 4.60
N ALA A 191 7.78 -26.16 3.73
CA ALA A 191 7.84 -26.34 2.28
C ALA A 191 9.29 -26.42 1.75
N GLY A 192 10.23 -25.73 2.41
CA GLY A 192 11.65 -25.68 2.03
C GLY A 192 12.48 -26.91 2.39
N ALA A 193 12.07 -27.65 3.41
CA ALA A 193 12.71 -28.90 3.81
C ALA A 193 12.35 -30.09 2.88
N GLY A 194 11.81 -29.82 1.69
CA GLY A 194 11.47 -30.84 0.69
C GLY A 194 10.19 -31.59 1.01
N GLY A 195 9.03 -30.93 0.97
CA GLY A 195 7.69 -31.54 0.81
C GLY A 195 7.20 -32.58 1.84
N ALA A 196 8.04 -33.11 2.72
CA ALA A 196 7.77 -34.23 3.61
C ALA A 196 7.26 -33.82 4.99
N GLY A 197 6.97 -32.53 5.20
CA GLY A 197 6.44 -32.04 6.48
C GLY A 197 4.94 -32.26 6.67
N ALA A 198 4.18 -32.50 5.58
CA ALA A 198 2.72 -32.66 5.61
C ALA A 198 2.22 -34.03 5.09
N VAL A 199 3.06 -34.76 4.35
CA VAL A 199 2.83 -36.13 3.91
C VAL A 199 3.89 -37.00 4.58
N GLY A 200 3.47 -38.05 5.29
CA GLY A 200 4.39 -39.03 5.86
C GLY A 200 5.31 -39.59 4.77
N ALA A 201 6.56 -39.92 5.12
CA ALA A 201 7.55 -40.44 4.17
C ALA A 201 7.08 -41.71 3.42
N ASP A 202 6.06 -42.38 3.98
CA ASP A 202 5.35 -43.55 3.47
C ASP A 202 4.30 -43.25 2.38
N GLN A 203 3.90 -41.98 2.18
CA GLN A 203 2.91 -41.59 1.16
C GLN A 203 3.49 -40.98 -0.12
N VAL A 204 4.82 -40.89 -0.23
CA VAL A 204 5.47 -40.35 -1.42
C VAL A 204 5.81 -41.49 -2.38
N ASP A 205 5.17 -41.51 -3.55
CA ASP A 205 5.45 -42.51 -4.60
C ASP A 205 6.93 -42.42 -5.06
N PRO A 206 7.74 -43.48 -4.86
CA PRO A 206 9.16 -43.47 -5.23
C PRO A 206 9.41 -43.22 -6.73
N SER A 207 8.43 -43.51 -7.59
CA SER A 207 8.53 -43.28 -9.04
C SER A 207 8.63 -41.79 -9.41
N LEU A 208 8.22 -40.90 -8.51
CA LEU A 208 8.41 -39.45 -8.65
C LEU A 208 9.90 -39.06 -8.69
N PHE A 209 10.76 -39.85 -8.03
CA PHE A 209 12.21 -39.64 -8.00
C PHE A 209 12.95 -40.33 -9.15
N ALA A 210 12.31 -41.28 -9.84
CA ALA A 210 12.87 -41.93 -11.02
C ALA A 210 12.90 -41.01 -12.25
N ASN A 211 12.01 -40.01 -12.30
CA ASN A 211 11.92 -39.04 -13.39
C ASN A 211 12.50 -37.69 -12.96
N GLY A 212 13.77 -37.44 -13.29
CA GLY A 212 14.49 -36.21 -12.88
C GLY A 212 13.76 -34.91 -13.19
N TRP A 213 12.99 -34.82 -14.28
CA TRP A 213 12.19 -33.64 -14.61
C TRP A 213 11.01 -33.39 -13.67
N ILE A 214 10.38 -34.44 -13.13
CA ILE A 214 9.31 -34.33 -12.14
C ILE A 214 9.88 -33.79 -10.82
N VAL A 215 11.03 -34.31 -10.39
CA VAL A 215 11.74 -33.82 -9.21
C VAL A 215 12.10 -32.34 -9.36
N VAL A 216 12.68 -31.95 -10.50
CA VAL A 216 12.99 -30.55 -10.80
C VAL A 216 11.73 -29.67 -10.75
N GLY A 217 10.61 -30.12 -11.34
CA GLY A 217 9.35 -29.40 -11.30
C GLY A 217 8.79 -29.20 -9.89
N LEU A 218 8.84 -30.24 -9.05
CA LEU A 218 8.40 -30.18 -7.64
C LEU A 218 9.28 -29.26 -6.80
N VAL A 219 10.60 -29.31 -6.99
CA VAL A 219 11.55 -28.42 -6.30
C VAL A 219 11.30 -26.96 -6.70
N VAL A 220 11.14 -26.68 -8.00
CA VAL A 220 10.83 -25.32 -8.48
C VAL A 220 9.52 -24.82 -7.88
N LEU A 221 8.47 -25.65 -7.85
CA LEU A 221 7.19 -25.30 -7.24
C LEU A 221 7.34 -24.99 -5.74
N ALA A 222 8.07 -25.82 -4.99
CA ALA A 222 8.31 -25.61 -3.57
C ALA A 222 9.07 -24.30 -3.29
N VAL A 223 10.08 -23.98 -4.11
CA VAL A 223 10.83 -22.71 -4.03
C VAL A 223 9.94 -21.51 -4.33
N VAL A 224 9.07 -21.60 -5.34
CA VAL A 224 8.11 -20.54 -5.68
C VAL A 224 7.12 -20.32 -4.52
N VAL A 225 6.56 -21.40 -3.96
CA VAL A 225 5.63 -21.33 -2.82
C VAL A 225 6.32 -20.70 -1.60
N MET A 226 7.55 -21.10 -1.28
CA MET A 226 8.34 -20.49 -0.21
C MET A 226 8.53 -18.99 -0.43
N PHE A 227 8.90 -18.57 -1.63
CA PHE A 227 9.11 -17.15 -1.94
C PHE A 227 7.80 -16.35 -1.78
N ILE A 228 6.67 -16.90 -2.24
CA ILE A 228 5.34 -16.29 -2.07
C ILE A 228 5.00 -16.15 -0.59
N LEU A 229 5.20 -17.20 0.21
CA LEU A 229 4.90 -17.20 1.64
C LEU A 229 5.82 -16.25 2.42
N ALA A 230 7.11 -16.20 2.11
CA ALA A 230 8.05 -15.25 2.70
C ALA A 230 7.67 -13.80 2.35
N SER A 231 7.27 -13.53 1.11
CA SER A 231 6.78 -12.22 0.66
C SER A 231 5.50 -11.82 1.42
N ARG A 232 4.54 -12.73 1.54
CA ARG A 232 3.31 -12.51 2.32
C ARG A 232 3.60 -12.30 3.81
N SER A 233 4.54 -13.05 4.37
CA SER A 233 4.92 -12.92 5.78
C SER A 233 5.46 -11.53 6.07
N ARG A 234 6.38 -11.03 5.24
CA ARG A 234 6.91 -9.67 5.34
C ARG A 234 5.81 -8.62 5.27
N ILE A 235 4.87 -8.74 4.34
CA ILE A 235 3.73 -7.81 4.22
C ILE A 235 2.90 -7.78 5.51
N ASN A 236 2.62 -8.95 6.09
CA ASN A 236 1.87 -9.03 7.34
C ASN A 236 2.68 -8.46 8.52
N GLN A 237 4.00 -8.61 8.53
CA GLN A 237 4.88 -7.92 9.50
C GLN A 237 4.80 -6.40 9.35
N GLN A 238 4.86 -5.87 8.13
CA GLN A 238 4.72 -4.43 7.86
C GLN A 238 3.38 -3.88 8.37
N GLN A 239 2.28 -4.61 8.12
CA GLN A 239 0.96 -4.25 8.65
C GLN A 239 0.91 -4.30 10.18
N ALA A 240 1.48 -5.34 10.79
CA ALA A 240 1.54 -5.47 12.24
C ALA A 240 2.30 -4.30 12.89
N GLU A 241 3.47 -3.95 12.35
CA GLU A 241 4.27 -2.83 12.84
C GLU A 241 3.56 -1.49 12.67
N ALA A 242 2.87 -1.29 11.53
CA ALA A 242 2.10 -0.07 11.27
C ALA A 242 0.94 0.09 12.27
N TYR A 243 0.14 -0.96 12.48
CA TYR A 243 -0.95 -0.92 13.47
C TYR A 243 -0.42 -0.73 14.90
N ALA A 244 0.68 -1.38 15.27
CA ALA A 244 1.28 -1.20 16.59
C ALA A 244 1.76 0.24 16.82
N ARG A 245 2.33 0.90 15.80
CA ARG A 245 2.70 2.32 15.88
C ARG A 245 1.48 3.22 16.10
N GLU A 246 0.39 2.96 15.40
CA GLU A 246 -0.85 3.73 15.55
C GLU A 246 -1.49 3.51 16.93
N ALA A 247 -1.51 2.28 17.44
CA ALA A 247 -1.98 1.97 18.79
C ALA A 247 -1.14 2.65 19.88
N ALA A 248 0.18 2.70 19.71
CA ALA A 248 1.10 3.34 20.65
C ALA A 248 0.98 4.87 20.67
N ALA A 249 0.41 5.48 19.62
CA ALA A 249 0.18 6.92 19.52
C ALA A 249 -1.14 7.38 20.16
N ILE A 250 -1.93 6.46 20.72
CA ILE A 250 -3.17 6.69 21.45
C ILE A 250 -2.93 6.51 22.95
#